data_AF-A0A285TRP1-F1
#
_entry.id   AF-A0A285TRP1-F1
#
_cell.length_a   1.000
_cell.length_b   1.000
_cell.length_c   1.000
_cell.angle_alpha   90.00
_cell.angle_beta   90.00
_cell.angle_gamma   90.00
#
_symmetry.space_group_name_H-M   'P 1'
#
loop_
_entity.id
_entity.type
_entity.pdbx_description
1 polymer ?
#
loop_
_entity_poly.entity_id
_entity_poly.type
_entity_poly.pdbx_seq_one_letter_code
_entity_poly.pdbx_strand_id
1 'polypeptide(L)'
;MSNFSIRARPLDGGYTGITIRSGVDASVFSLDKEALRDLARVVNDAVRADAERDIAQNLPDRNFLAELVTNRLEHRTNCGRLFKPDGIDDVVLNSTPLAELSWANLFAYMHRRFGPPHVPTDNYKDLCGGWFLSSPEPDLIVSVVPYAGHVCALSFQPLFSGSYEKLRENGGEAVPELKDRLGAAYRTVLLDLLRPVVVRDYHINSLGKVEDSSPLLAWETRDDEEEACFTVEQHPSAGIAIPPGLLESRGWGNFIPFITAIGDGDVEAGCETVLKQAIQSVAPQEIARASWPVLRTMLLAVNQTEYPELIKLMGLSDVQREIIATEQDKLGIGTPNAPDASLMAEFTDETIRDAKRLAAILGHPRLQIWSFVKNLKSKHNLISASQDFYAVFPDGIPIDLLPTLQEVPLHFGDRLQFLNTIRELDQGKLTEWVSANIEKPYGVGMMLHIIYMERARLERVAQDRQEEPALQQP
;
A
#
# COMPACT_ATOMS: atom_id res chain seq x y z
N MET A 1 -5.14 18.74 31.46
CA MET A 1 -5.82 17.43 31.45
C MET A 1 -5.93 16.95 32.89
N SER A 2 -7.09 16.46 33.30
CA SER A 2 -7.27 15.88 34.63
C SER A 2 -6.60 14.50 34.65
N ASN A 3 -5.63 14.28 35.54
CA ASN A 3 -4.93 12.99 35.63
C ASN A 3 -5.86 11.95 36.28
N PHE A 4 -6.44 11.07 35.47
CA PHE A 4 -7.14 9.88 35.96
C PHE A 4 -6.17 8.69 35.97
N SER A 5 -6.31 7.81 36.96
CA SER A 5 -5.63 6.51 36.93
C SER A 5 -6.66 5.39 37.04
N ILE A 6 -6.56 4.41 36.14
CA ILE A 6 -7.39 3.22 36.11
C ILE A 6 -6.54 2.05 36.57
N ARG A 7 -6.97 1.33 37.60
CA ARG A 7 -6.32 0.09 38.06
C ARG A 7 -7.31 -1.06 38.01
N ALA A 8 -6.99 -2.09 37.22
CA ALA A 8 -7.71 -3.34 37.22
C ALA A 8 -7.10 -4.31 38.24
N ARG A 9 -7.93 -5.00 39.02
CA ARG A 9 -7.51 -6.09 39.89
C ARG A 9 -8.49 -7.26 39.77
N PRO A 10 -8.02 -8.50 39.63
CA PRO A 10 -8.89 -9.65 39.69
C PRO A 10 -9.55 -9.73 41.07
N LEU A 11 -10.86 -10.01 41.11
CA LEU A 11 -11.62 -10.28 42.32
C LEU A 11 -12.02 -11.76 42.34
N ASP A 12 -12.32 -12.27 43.53
CA ASP A 12 -12.84 -13.63 43.68
C ASP A 12 -14.18 -13.78 42.95
N GLY A 13 -14.41 -14.94 42.33
CA GLY A 13 -15.67 -15.25 41.61
C GLY A 13 -15.70 -14.86 40.12
N GLY A 14 -14.56 -14.53 39.50
CA GLY A 14 -14.48 -14.33 38.04
C GLY A 14 -14.78 -12.91 37.56
N TYR A 15 -14.88 -11.95 38.47
CA TYR A 15 -15.06 -10.52 38.19
C TYR A 15 -13.70 -9.80 38.23
N THR A 16 -13.58 -8.66 37.53
CA THR A 16 -12.41 -7.77 37.67
C THR A 16 -12.88 -6.45 38.24
N GLY A 17 -12.32 -6.07 39.39
CA GLY A 17 -12.54 -4.76 39.99
C GLY A 17 -11.73 -3.71 39.25
N ILE A 18 -12.41 -2.69 38.74
CA ILE A 18 -11.77 -1.50 38.15
C ILE A 18 -11.89 -0.35 39.14
N THR A 19 -10.75 0.18 39.56
CA THR A 19 -10.68 1.41 40.35
C THR A 19 -10.35 2.56 39.42
N ILE A 20 -11.23 3.56 39.35
CA ILE A 20 -10.96 4.82 38.65
C ILE A 20 -10.72 5.89 39.72
N ARG A 21 -9.52 6.48 39.73
CA ARG A 21 -9.17 7.58 40.62
C ARG A 21 -9.18 8.89 39.85
N SER A 22 -9.92 9.87 40.38
CA SER A 22 -10.01 11.24 39.88
C SER A 22 -9.74 12.19 41.03
N GLY A 23 -8.51 12.69 41.17
CA GLY A 23 -8.16 13.51 42.33
C GLY A 23 -8.17 12.71 43.64
N VAL A 24 -8.83 13.24 44.68
CA VAL A 24 -8.77 12.70 46.05
C VAL A 24 -9.74 11.52 46.28
N ASP A 25 -10.75 11.35 45.42
CA ASP A 25 -11.77 10.31 45.57
C ASP A 25 -11.51 9.13 44.60
N ALA A 26 -11.65 7.91 45.14
CA ALA A 26 -11.52 6.66 44.41
C ALA A 26 -12.85 5.91 44.42
N SER A 27 -13.42 5.68 43.24
CA SER A 27 -14.60 4.82 43.08
C SER A 27 -14.16 3.44 42.56
N VAL A 28 -14.71 2.38 43.15
CA VAL A 28 -14.46 0.99 42.74
C VAL A 28 -15.70 0.46 42.03
N PHE A 29 -15.53 0.00 40.81
CA PHE A 29 -16.57 -0.62 40.00
C PHE A 29 -16.24 -2.10 39.82
N SER A 30 -17.23 -2.98 39.98
CA SER A 30 -17.09 -4.40 39.64
C SER A 30 -17.63 -4.61 38.25
N LEU A 31 -16.79 -5.11 37.33
CA LEU A 31 -17.20 -5.46 35.97
C LEU A 31 -17.14 -6.97 35.78
N ASP A 32 -18.16 -7.51 35.10
CA ASP A 32 -18.12 -8.87 34.59
C ASP A 32 -17.26 -8.97 33.32
N LYS A 33 -17.10 -10.20 32.83
CA LYS A 33 -16.25 -10.52 31.67
C LYS A 33 -16.72 -9.86 30.37
N GLU A 34 -18.02 -9.65 30.20
CA GLU A 34 -18.59 -9.06 28.98
C GLU A 34 -18.39 -7.55 29.01
N ALA A 35 -18.69 -6.91 30.14
CA ALA A 35 -18.44 -5.48 30.37
C ALA A 35 -16.95 -5.11 30.25
N LEU A 36 -16.03 -5.99 30.68
CA LEU A 36 -14.58 -5.80 30.49
C LEU A 36 -14.17 -5.83 29.01
N ARG A 37 -14.75 -6.72 28.21
CA ARG A 37 -14.48 -6.80 26.77
C ARG A 37 -14.97 -5.55 26.05
N ASP A 38 -16.16 -5.08 26.41
CA ASP A 38 -16.70 -3.84 25.85
C ASP A 38 -15.87 -2.62 26.23
N LEU A 39 -15.43 -2.52 27.48
CA LEU A 39 -14.53 -1.45 27.91
C LEU A 39 -13.20 -1.49 27.14
N ALA A 40 -12.59 -2.67 26.99
CA ALA A 40 -11.34 -2.82 26.24
C ALA A 40 -11.51 -2.41 24.77
N ARG A 41 -12.63 -2.77 24.14
CA ARG A 41 -12.96 -2.34 22.78
C ARG A 41 -13.09 -0.81 22.69
N VAL A 42 -13.86 -0.18 23.57
CA VAL A 42 -14.07 1.28 23.57
C VAL A 42 -12.76 2.03 23.81
N VAL A 43 -11.91 1.55 24.72
CA VAL A 43 -10.57 2.15 24.95
C VAL A 43 -9.69 2.01 23.70
N ASN A 44 -9.66 0.82 23.07
CA ASN A 44 -8.90 0.62 21.85
C ASN A 44 -9.41 1.49 20.69
N ASP A 45 -10.73 1.61 20.53
CA ASP A 45 -11.35 2.47 19.51
C ASP A 45 -11.04 3.95 19.78
N ALA A 46 -11.05 4.39 21.04
CA ALA A 46 -10.69 5.75 21.43
C ALA A 46 -9.19 6.04 21.20
N VAL A 47 -8.30 5.12 21.59
CA VAL A 47 -6.85 5.22 21.32
C VAL A 47 -6.57 5.24 19.83
N ARG A 48 -7.28 4.41 19.05
CA ARG A 48 -7.19 4.41 17.59
C ARG A 48 -7.69 5.71 17.00
N ALA A 49 -8.83 6.23 17.45
CA ALA A 49 -9.38 7.50 16.98
C ALA A 49 -8.49 8.71 17.36
N ASP A 50 -7.84 8.67 18.53
CA ASP A 50 -6.87 9.67 18.96
C ASP A 50 -5.59 9.57 18.12
N ALA A 51 -5.09 8.35 17.86
CA ALA A 51 -3.98 8.13 16.93
C ALA A 51 -4.32 8.55 15.50
N GLU A 52 -5.53 8.28 15.00
CA GLU A 52 -6.00 8.73 13.69
C GLU A 52 -6.17 10.25 13.63
N ARG A 53 -6.59 10.89 14.74
CA ARG A 53 -6.69 12.34 14.87
C ARG A 53 -5.32 13.00 14.96
N ASP A 54 -4.39 12.44 15.73
CA ASP A 54 -2.99 12.85 15.77
C ASP A 54 -2.35 12.67 14.39
N ILE A 55 -2.57 11.54 13.70
CA ILE A 55 -2.11 11.35 12.32
C ILE A 55 -2.72 12.40 11.41
N ALA A 56 -4.03 12.68 11.50
CA ALA A 56 -4.71 13.66 10.66
C ALA A 56 -4.28 15.12 10.94
N GLN A 57 -3.95 15.45 12.18
CA GLN A 57 -3.39 16.75 12.60
C GLN A 57 -1.88 16.86 12.29
N ASN A 58 -1.21 15.72 12.09
CA ASN A 58 0.19 15.58 11.71
C ASN A 58 0.36 15.10 10.26
N LEU A 59 -0.61 15.29 9.37
CA LEU A 59 -0.34 15.24 7.93
C LEU A 59 0.28 16.59 7.53
N PRO A 60 1.12 16.67 6.46
CA PRO A 60 1.46 17.96 5.89
C PRO A 60 0.18 18.76 5.69
N ASP A 61 0.19 20.05 6.03
CA ASP A 61 -0.94 20.93 5.73
C ASP A 61 -1.37 20.63 4.29
N ARG A 62 -2.63 20.21 4.10
CA ARG A 62 -3.12 19.84 2.76
C ARG A 62 -2.98 21.01 1.79
N ASN A 63 -2.92 22.24 2.32
CA ASN A 63 -2.64 23.46 1.59
C ASN A 63 -1.15 23.65 1.25
N PHE A 64 -0.21 23.03 1.97
CA PHE A 64 1.23 23.19 1.73
C PHE A 64 1.64 22.79 0.30
N LEU A 65 1.15 21.65 -0.21
CA LEU A 65 1.43 21.26 -1.61
C LEU A 65 0.72 22.18 -2.62
N ALA A 66 -0.44 22.74 -2.28
CA ALA A 66 -1.15 23.68 -3.12
C ALA A 66 -0.46 25.07 -3.16
N GLU A 67 -0.01 25.58 -2.01
CA GLU A 67 0.70 26.85 -1.85
C GLU A 67 2.07 26.83 -2.55
N LEU A 68 2.81 25.74 -2.38
CA LEU A 68 4.15 25.56 -2.95
C LEU A 68 4.13 25.50 -4.49
N VAL A 69 2.99 25.12 -5.07
CA VAL A 69 2.72 25.14 -6.50
C VAL A 69 2.28 26.52 -6.99
N THR A 70 1.42 27.21 -6.24
CA THR A 70 0.93 28.54 -6.63
C THR A 70 2.05 29.59 -6.64
N ASN A 71 3.10 29.42 -5.82
CA ASN A 71 4.26 30.30 -5.76
C ASN A 71 5.46 29.69 -6.54
N ARG A 72 5.68 30.18 -7.77
CA ARG A 72 6.70 29.69 -8.72
C ARG A 72 8.10 29.54 -8.11
N LEU A 73 8.84 28.52 -8.56
CA LEU A 73 10.28 28.34 -8.28
C LEU A 73 11.16 29.49 -8.79
N GLU A 74 10.71 30.22 -9.82
CA GLU A 74 11.43 31.32 -10.48
C GLU A 74 11.73 32.50 -9.54
N HIS A 75 11.08 32.57 -8.39
CA HIS A 75 11.27 33.62 -7.37
C HIS A 75 12.00 33.12 -6.12
N ARG A 76 12.48 31.88 -6.12
CA ARG A 76 13.14 31.33 -4.93
C ARG A 76 14.59 31.76 -4.85
N THR A 77 14.91 32.35 -3.72
CA THR A 77 16.24 32.80 -3.39
C THR A 77 16.98 31.68 -2.67
N ASN A 78 18.14 31.26 -3.17
CA ASN A 78 19.05 30.43 -2.38
C ASN A 78 19.50 31.24 -1.16
N CYS A 79 19.01 30.86 0.02
CA CYS A 79 19.29 31.54 1.28
C CYS A 79 20.42 30.86 2.06
N GLY A 80 21.18 29.96 1.43
CA GLY A 80 22.31 29.25 2.06
C GLY A 80 23.40 30.19 2.58
N ARG A 81 23.53 31.40 2.01
CA ARG A 81 24.44 32.44 2.54
C ARG A 81 24.08 32.91 3.95
N LEU A 82 22.82 32.76 4.37
CA LEU A 82 22.42 33.05 5.77
C LEU A 82 23.12 32.12 6.76
N PHE A 83 23.47 30.91 6.32
CA PHE A 83 24.05 29.84 7.13
C PHE A 83 25.54 29.59 6.80
N LYS A 84 26.06 30.27 5.78
CA LYS A 84 27.46 30.24 5.33
C LYS A 84 28.05 31.66 5.35
N PRO A 85 28.29 32.26 6.53
CA PRO A 85 28.99 33.54 6.60
C PRO A 85 30.38 33.43 5.97
N ASP A 86 30.85 34.51 5.34
CA ASP A 86 31.99 34.54 4.42
C ASP A 86 33.20 33.69 4.88
N GLY A 87 33.42 32.56 4.20
CA GLY A 87 34.56 31.66 4.43
C GLY A 87 34.35 30.56 5.48
N ILE A 88 33.16 30.43 6.05
CA ILE A 88 32.80 29.39 7.02
C ILE A 88 31.88 28.35 6.36
N ASP A 89 32.05 27.09 6.73
CA ASP A 89 31.17 25.98 6.34
C ASP A 89 29.72 26.21 6.81
N ASP A 90 28.77 25.48 6.23
CA ASP A 90 27.35 25.59 6.57
C ASP A 90 27.10 25.25 8.05
N VAL A 91 26.85 26.28 8.88
CA VAL A 91 26.73 26.11 10.34
C VAL A 91 25.52 25.26 10.72
N VAL A 92 24.47 25.26 9.90
CA VAL A 92 23.27 24.46 10.16
C VAL A 92 23.56 23.01 9.80
N LEU A 93 24.15 22.73 8.63
CA LEU A 93 24.56 21.37 8.26
C LEU A 93 25.57 20.79 9.26
N ASN A 94 26.57 21.57 9.65
CA ASN A 94 27.60 21.17 10.61
C ASN A 94 27.06 20.96 12.03
N SER A 95 25.87 21.49 12.34
CA SER A 95 25.17 21.19 13.59
C SER A 95 24.44 19.83 13.59
N THR A 96 24.54 19.08 12.49
CA THR A 96 23.90 17.77 12.32
C THR A 96 24.94 16.68 12.03
N PRO A 97 24.61 15.41 12.29
CA PRO A 97 25.45 14.27 11.90
C PRO A 97 25.72 14.16 10.40
N LEU A 98 24.99 14.88 9.55
CA LEU A 98 25.15 14.84 8.09
C LEU A 98 26.41 15.54 7.57
N ALA A 99 27.19 16.20 8.44
CA ALA A 99 28.45 16.83 8.04
C ALA A 99 29.47 15.82 7.49
N GLU A 100 29.43 14.57 7.94
CA GLU A 100 30.37 13.50 7.58
C GLU A 100 29.76 12.47 6.60
N LEU A 101 28.72 12.87 5.89
CA LEU A 101 27.91 11.99 5.07
C LEU A 101 28.66 11.48 3.82
N SER A 102 28.43 10.21 3.48
CA SER A 102 28.87 9.65 2.19
C SER A 102 27.85 9.94 1.09
N TRP A 103 28.33 10.38 -0.07
CA TRP A 103 27.52 10.56 -1.28
C TRP A 103 26.68 9.31 -1.61
N ALA A 104 27.29 8.13 -1.52
CA ALA A 104 26.64 6.87 -1.90
C ALA A 104 25.48 6.53 -0.94
N ASN A 105 25.68 6.77 0.36
CA ASN A 105 24.66 6.50 1.37
C ASN A 105 23.48 7.47 1.20
N LEU A 106 23.77 8.76 0.98
CA LEU A 106 22.72 9.75 0.71
C LEU A 106 21.95 9.40 -0.56
N PHE A 107 22.63 9.10 -1.67
CA PHE A 107 21.95 8.76 -2.92
C PHE A 107 21.06 7.52 -2.77
N ALA A 108 21.58 6.43 -2.18
CA ALA A 108 20.83 5.21 -1.97
C ALA A 108 19.60 5.45 -1.08
N TYR A 109 19.78 6.21 0.00
CA TYR A 109 18.70 6.60 0.90
C TYR A 109 17.63 7.44 0.20
N MET A 110 18.03 8.51 -0.49
CA MET A 110 17.12 9.42 -1.20
C MET A 110 16.33 8.66 -2.26
N HIS A 111 17.00 7.82 -3.06
CA HIS A 111 16.32 7.00 -4.07
C HIS A 111 15.35 6.01 -3.44
N ARG A 112 15.71 5.39 -2.31
CA ARG A 112 14.84 4.42 -1.63
C ARG A 112 13.60 5.07 -1.01
N ARG A 113 13.76 6.24 -0.39
CA ARG A 113 12.71 6.95 0.35
C ARG A 113 11.82 7.79 -0.57
N PHE A 114 12.42 8.45 -1.55
CA PHE A 114 11.77 9.47 -2.40
C PHE A 114 11.61 9.07 -3.85
N GLY A 115 12.15 7.91 -4.25
CA GLY A 115 12.16 7.47 -5.64
C GLY A 115 13.25 8.18 -6.47
N PRO A 116 13.19 8.04 -7.81
CA PRO A 116 14.17 8.63 -8.70
C PRO A 116 14.35 10.13 -8.47
N PRO A 117 15.57 10.67 -8.69
CA PRO A 117 15.78 12.11 -8.60
C PRO A 117 14.91 12.82 -9.62
N HIS A 118 14.48 14.02 -9.26
CA HIS A 118 13.47 14.74 -10.01
C HIS A 118 13.88 16.18 -10.32
N VAL A 119 14.89 16.70 -9.64
CA VAL A 119 15.51 17.97 -10.01
C VAL A 119 16.59 17.70 -11.05
N PRO A 120 16.48 18.27 -12.26
CA PRO A 120 17.54 18.16 -13.25
C PRO A 120 18.80 18.87 -12.75
N THR A 121 19.94 18.23 -12.95
CA THR A 121 21.24 18.90 -12.88
C THR A 121 21.67 19.37 -14.27
N ASP A 122 22.87 19.96 -14.40
CA ASP A 122 23.37 20.29 -15.73
C ASP A 122 23.42 19.04 -16.66
N ASN A 123 23.38 19.31 -17.97
CA ASN A 123 23.21 18.31 -19.05
C ASN A 123 24.33 17.24 -19.12
N TYR A 124 25.30 17.24 -18.21
CA TYR A 124 26.41 16.29 -18.17
C TYR A 124 26.35 15.36 -16.95
N LYS A 125 25.25 15.39 -16.18
CA LYS A 125 25.16 14.81 -14.83
C LYS A 125 23.91 13.94 -14.63
N ASP A 126 23.50 13.17 -15.64
CA ASP A 126 22.24 12.41 -15.63
C ASP A 126 22.09 11.37 -14.50
N LEU A 127 23.21 10.89 -13.90
CA LEU A 127 23.19 10.01 -12.73
C LEU A 127 23.14 10.75 -11.38
N CYS A 128 23.21 12.09 -11.40
CA CYS A 128 23.35 12.95 -10.23
C CYS A 128 22.17 13.92 -10.12
N GLY A 129 20.94 13.47 -10.32
CA GLY A 129 19.78 14.35 -10.12
C GLY A 129 19.54 14.70 -8.65
N GLY A 130 18.82 15.79 -8.40
CA GLY A 130 18.49 16.26 -7.06
C GLY A 130 17.06 15.95 -6.63
N TRP A 131 16.76 16.24 -5.37
CA TRP A 131 15.41 16.21 -4.81
C TRP A 131 15.10 17.55 -4.14
N PHE A 132 13.90 18.08 -4.34
CA PHE A 132 13.35 19.12 -3.48
C PHE A 132 12.56 18.49 -2.35
N LEU A 133 12.91 18.88 -1.13
CA LEU A 133 12.26 18.47 0.09
C LEU A 133 11.51 19.64 0.71
N SER A 134 10.30 19.36 1.19
CA SER A 134 9.51 20.26 2.01
C SER A 134 10.15 20.53 3.37
N SER A 135 9.79 21.65 4.00
CA SER A 135 10.21 22.00 5.36
C SER A 135 9.01 22.40 6.24
N PRO A 136 9.22 22.52 7.57
CA PRO A 136 8.22 23.10 8.49
C PRO A 136 7.83 24.53 8.15
N GLU A 137 8.72 25.28 7.50
CA GLU A 137 8.43 26.62 7.02
C GLU A 137 7.84 26.53 5.60
N PRO A 138 6.61 27.03 5.37
CA PRO A 138 5.93 26.96 4.07
C PRO A 138 6.74 27.58 2.92
N ASP A 139 7.48 28.63 3.25
CA ASP A 139 8.28 29.41 2.30
C ASP A 139 9.67 28.82 2.05
N LEU A 140 10.05 27.74 2.73
CA LEU A 140 11.38 27.12 2.62
C LEU A 140 11.29 25.70 2.07
N ILE A 141 12.08 25.44 1.03
CA ILE A 141 12.38 24.09 0.56
C ILE A 141 13.88 23.83 0.66
N VAL A 142 14.26 22.56 0.73
CA VAL A 142 15.66 22.16 0.73
C VAL A 142 15.93 21.33 -0.52
N SER A 143 16.80 21.83 -1.39
CA SER A 143 17.36 21.05 -2.48
C SER A 143 18.46 20.15 -1.93
N VAL A 144 18.35 18.86 -2.20
CA VAL A 144 19.32 17.83 -1.81
C VAL A 144 19.87 17.22 -3.09
N VAL A 145 21.16 17.46 -3.35
CA VAL A 145 21.85 17.02 -4.56
C VAL A 145 23.10 16.25 -4.19
N PRO A 146 23.02 14.91 -4.04
CA PRO A 146 24.20 14.07 -4.04
C PRO A 146 24.81 14.08 -5.45
N TYR A 147 26.00 14.63 -5.61
CA TYR A 147 26.74 14.72 -6.88
C TYR A 147 27.93 13.74 -6.96
N ALA A 148 28.00 12.94 -8.02
CA ALA A 148 29.13 12.10 -8.39
C ALA A 148 29.67 12.50 -9.78
N GLY A 149 30.55 13.50 -9.81
CA GLY A 149 31.36 13.81 -11.01
C GLY A 149 32.85 13.68 -10.71
N HIS A 150 33.67 14.62 -11.20
CA HIS A 150 35.11 14.62 -10.93
C HIS A 150 35.47 14.66 -9.43
N VAL A 151 34.54 15.16 -8.60
CA VAL A 151 34.57 15.07 -7.14
C VAL A 151 33.19 14.60 -6.69
N CYS A 152 33.15 13.66 -5.76
CA CYS A 152 31.91 13.32 -5.06
C CYS A 152 31.61 14.44 -4.06
N ALA A 153 30.47 15.11 -4.21
CA ALA A 153 30.07 16.22 -3.36
C ALA A 153 28.62 16.09 -2.92
N LEU A 154 28.30 16.77 -1.83
CA LEU A 154 26.96 16.88 -1.28
C LEU A 154 26.54 18.33 -1.37
N SER A 155 25.34 18.59 -1.90
CA SER A 155 24.77 19.93 -1.87
C SER A 155 23.43 19.90 -1.15
N PHE A 156 23.36 20.64 -0.05
CA PHE A 156 22.12 21.01 0.62
C PHE A 156 21.91 22.51 0.36
N GLN A 157 20.82 22.86 -0.31
CA GLN A 157 20.52 24.26 -0.65
C GLN A 157 19.14 24.63 -0.14
N PRO A 158 19.05 25.43 0.94
CA PRO A 158 17.78 26.01 1.36
C PRO A 158 17.36 27.10 0.36
N LEU A 159 16.17 26.97 -0.20
CA LEU A 159 15.57 27.89 -1.15
C LEU A 159 14.31 28.51 -0.55
N PHE A 160 14.31 29.83 -0.40
CA PHE A 160 13.23 30.60 0.22
C PHE A 160 12.36 31.30 -0.84
N SER A 161 11.04 31.24 -0.73
CA SER A 161 10.05 31.81 -1.68
C SER A 161 9.95 33.34 -1.66
N GLY A 162 10.45 34.01 -0.61
CA GLY A 162 10.46 35.46 -0.51
C GLY A 162 11.62 36.13 -1.26
N SER A 163 11.53 37.46 -1.46
CA SER A 163 12.61 38.22 -2.06
C SER A 163 13.80 38.37 -1.09
N TYR A 164 15.01 38.47 -1.63
CA TYR A 164 16.23 38.79 -0.87
C TYR A 164 16.09 40.09 -0.06
N GLU A 165 15.22 41.00 -0.51
CA GLU A 165 14.90 42.25 0.19
C GLU A 165 14.06 42.00 1.45
N LYS A 166 13.16 41.00 1.46
CA LYS A 166 12.46 40.58 2.69
C LYS A 166 13.39 39.89 3.68
N LEU A 167 14.47 39.29 3.19
CA LEU A 167 15.49 38.74 4.07
C LEU A 167 16.23 39.84 4.83
N ARG A 168 16.43 41.04 4.24
CA ARG A 168 17.27 42.12 4.79
C ARG A 168 16.42 43.29 5.34
N GLU A 169 16.69 43.75 6.56
CA GLU A 169 16.21 45.09 6.97
C GLU A 169 17.03 46.20 6.29
N ASN A 170 16.43 47.40 6.16
CA ASN A 170 16.99 48.65 5.63
C ASN A 170 18.49 48.89 5.98
N GLY A 171 19.44 48.25 5.29
CA GLY A 171 20.87 48.35 5.60
C GLY A 171 21.69 47.07 5.50
N GLY A 172 21.05 45.91 5.38
CA GLY A 172 21.68 44.77 4.72
C GLY A 172 22.03 43.54 5.56
N GLU A 173 21.58 43.43 6.80
CA GLU A 173 21.61 42.19 7.57
C GLU A 173 20.26 41.50 7.57
N ALA A 174 20.27 40.17 7.70
CA ALA A 174 19.03 39.42 7.69
C ALA A 174 18.23 39.62 8.98
N VAL A 175 16.89 39.70 8.90
CA VAL A 175 16.04 39.77 10.10
C VAL A 175 16.38 38.56 11.00
N PRO A 176 16.91 38.77 12.23
CA PRO A 176 17.41 37.66 13.06
C PRO A 176 16.36 36.58 13.31
N GLU A 177 15.12 36.99 13.58
CA GLU A 177 13.98 36.08 13.79
C GLU A 177 13.71 35.20 12.57
N LEU A 178 13.78 35.76 11.36
CA LEU A 178 13.58 35.01 10.13
C LEU A 178 14.75 34.06 9.87
N LYS A 179 15.99 34.50 10.13
CA LYS A 179 17.19 33.66 10.02
C LYS A 179 17.09 32.46 10.96
N ASP A 180 16.72 32.66 12.21
CA ASP A 180 16.59 31.61 13.21
C ASP A 180 15.46 30.64 12.84
N ARG A 181 14.31 31.17 12.39
CA ARG A 181 13.17 30.36 11.94
C ARG A 181 13.52 29.50 10.72
N LEU A 182 14.14 30.08 9.69
CA LEU A 182 14.60 29.35 8.51
C LEU A 182 15.71 28.36 8.84
N GLY A 183 16.63 28.72 9.75
CA GLY A 183 17.69 27.82 10.21
C GLY A 183 17.15 26.61 10.96
N ALA A 184 16.16 26.82 11.84
CA ALA A 184 15.46 25.74 12.52
C ALA A 184 14.75 24.82 11.53
N ALA A 185 13.97 25.37 10.59
CA ALA A 185 13.27 24.60 9.57
C ALA A 185 14.23 23.81 8.66
N TYR A 186 15.33 24.42 8.22
CA TYR A 186 16.38 23.75 7.46
C TYR A 186 17.00 22.60 8.26
N ARG A 187 17.36 22.84 9.53
CA ARG A 187 17.89 21.82 10.43
C ARG A 187 16.92 20.65 10.60
N THR A 188 15.63 20.92 10.75
CA THR A 188 14.61 19.88 10.86
C THR A 188 14.56 18.99 9.62
N VAL A 189 14.64 19.56 8.41
CA VAL A 189 14.71 18.76 7.18
C VAL A 189 15.97 17.90 7.12
N LEU A 190 17.12 18.44 7.54
CA LEU A 190 18.37 17.69 7.62
C LEU A 190 18.25 16.52 8.62
N LEU A 191 17.70 16.75 9.81
CA LEU A 191 17.51 15.68 10.78
C LEU A 191 16.50 14.63 10.33
N ASP A 192 15.47 15.02 9.58
CA ASP A 192 14.52 14.06 9.01
C ASP A 192 15.19 13.10 8.01
N LEU A 193 16.32 13.46 7.38
CA LEU A 193 17.09 12.52 6.55
C LEU A 193 17.74 11.37 7.35
N LEU A 194 17.80 11.46 8.68
CA LEU A 194 18.25 10.38 9.55
C LEU A 194 17.17 9.33 9.80
N ARG A 195 15.94 9.56 9.34
CA ARG A 195 14.82 8.63 9.46
C ARG A 195 15.13 7.30 8.77
N PRO A 196 15.05 6.15 9.47
CA PRO A 196 15.25 4.85 8.86
C PRO A 196 14.20 4.51 7.80
N VAL A 197 14.61 3.81 6.74
CA VAL A 197 13.74 3.13 5.77
C VAL A 197 14.18 1.68 5.60
N VAL A 198 13.20 0.80 5.40
CA VAL A 198 13.44 -0.64 5.27
C VAL A 198 13.87 -0.99 3.85
N VAL A 199 14.99 -1.71 3.73
CA VAL A 199 15.46 -2.36 2.51
C VAL A 199 15.67 -3.84 2.80
N ARG A 200 14.66 -4.65 2.43
CA ARG A 200 14.60 -6.07 2.81
C ARG A 200 14.73 -6.22 4.32
N ASP A 201 15.76 -6.90 4.80
CA ASP A 201 15.99 -7.23 6.20
C ASP A 201 16.85 -6.19 6.93
N TYR A 202 17.14 -5.03 6.30
CA TYR A 202 18.00 -3.99 6.87
C TYR A 202 17.32 -2.62 6.89
N HIS A 203 17.62 -1.85 7.92
CA HIS A 203 17.29 -0.43 8.01
C HIS A 203 18.45 0.41 7.47
N ILE A 204 18.13 1.43 6.68
CA ILE A 204 19.10 2.44 6.23
C ILE A 204 18.57 3.85 6.47
N ASN A 205 19.46 4.81 6.73
CA ASN A 205 19.19 6.23 6.66
C ASN A 205 20.22 6.93 5.74
N SER A 206 20.24 8.26 5.73
CA SER A 206 21.22 9.00 4.92
C SER A 206 22.67 8.69 5.30
N LEU A 207 22.97 8.38 6.57
CA LEU A 207 24.32 8.00 7.03
C LEU A 207 24.70 6.57 6.64
N GLY A 208 23.75 5.72 6.23
CA GLY A 208 24.00 4.35 5.79
C GLY A 208 23.16 3.34 6.58
N LYS A 209 23.73 2.16 6.85
CA LYS A 209 23.06 1.10 7.62
C LYS A 209 22.78 1.59 9.04
N VAL A 210 21.55 1.37 9.50
CA VAL A 210 21.13 1.62 10.88
C VAL A 210 21.18 0.27 11.60
N GLU A 211 21.96 0.19 12.68
CA GLU A 211 22.04 -1.02 13.49
C GLU A 211 20.74 -1.24 14.28
N ASP A 212 20.39 -2.50 14.53
CA ASP A 212 19.13 -2.88 15.19
C ASP A 212 19.01 -2.32 16.61
N SER A 213 20.13 -2.04 17.27
CA SER A 213 20.20 -1.40 18.59
C SER A 213 20.14 0.13 18.54
N SER A 214 19.97 0.73 17.36
CA SER A 214 19.96 2.18 17.22
C SER A 214 18.72 2.78 17.87
N PRO A 215 18.85 3.87 18.66
CA PRO A 215 17.71 4.60 19.19
C PRO A 215 16.83 5.19 18.09
N LEU A 216 17.33 5.30 16.85
CA LEU A 216 16.53 5.72 15.69
C LEU A 216 15.46 4.68 15.30
N LEU A 217 15.61 3.43 15.73
CA LEU A 217 14.64 2.34 15.54
C LEU A 217 13.69 2.17 16.73
N ALA A 218 13.93 2.85 17.86
CA ALA A 218 13.17 2.72 19.10
C ALA A 218 11.69 3.13 19.00
N TRP A 219 11.27 3.70 17.86
CA TRP A 219 9.86 4.02 17.58
C TRP A 219 8.98 2.77 17.42
N GLU A 220 9.55 1.57 17.29
CA GLU A 220 8.77 0.32 17.25
C GLU A 220 8.49 -0.30 18.64
N THR A 221 9.19 0.13 19.69
CA THR A 221 8.99 -0.38 21.05
C THR A 221 8.92 0.78 22.04
N ARG A 222 7.71 1.32 22.23
CA ARG A 222 7.40 2.05 23.47
C ARG A 222 7.34 1.03 24.60
N ASP A 223 8.44 0.88 25.31
CA ASP A 223 8.48 0.83 26.76
C ASP A 223 9.95 1.01 27.20
N ASP A 224 10.11 1.83 28.23
CA ASP A 224 11.29 2.04 29.07
C ASP A 224 12.24 3.22 28.77
N GLU A 225 12.45 3.95 29.86
CA GLU A 225 13.20 5.19 30.03
C GLU A 225 14.72 4.93 29.93
N GLU A 226 15.33 5.18 28.77
CA GLU A 226 16.78 5.45 28.66
C GLU A 226 17.02 6.62 27.70
N GLU A 227 17.93 7.52 28.10
CA GLU A 227 18.26 8.77 27.41
C GLU A 227 18.61 8.56 25.94
N ALA A 228 17.71 8.96 25.03
CA ALA A 228 17.96 8.99 23.61
C ALA A 228 18.99 10.09 23.29
N CYS A 229 20.16 9.70 22.77
CA CYS A 229 21.23 10.65 22.45
C CYS A 229 20.89 11.58 21.26
N PHE A 230 19.79 11.35 20.52
CA PHE A 230 19.18 12.30 19.59
C PHE A 230 17.70 11.98 19.41
N THR A 231 16.80 12.86 19.84
CA THR A 231 15.41 12.83 19.36
C THR A 231 15.42 13.35 17.93
N VAL A 232 15.16 12.48 16.95
CA VAL A 232 14.74 12.96 15.62
C VAL A 232 13.33 13.50 15.82
N GLU A 233 13.23 14.76 16.22
CA GLU A 233 11.97 15.49 16.28
C GLU A 233 11.46 15.64 14.84
N GLN A 234 10.69 14.64 14.42
CA GLN A 234 10.06 14.64 13.12
C GLN A 234 9.03 15.78 13.09
N HIS A 235 9.23 16.72 12.18
CA HIS A 235 8.13 17.58 11.77
C HIS A 235 7.41 16.91 10.59
N PRO A 236 6.08 16.74 10.63
CA PRO A 236 5.38 15.94 9.64
C PRO A 236 5.41 16.49 8.20
N SER A 237 5.69 17.79 8.04
CA SER A 237 5.89 18.41 6.74
C SER A 237 7.35 18.45 6.29
N ALA A 238 8.31 17.93 7.05
CA ALA A 238 9.72 17.92 6.66
C ALA A 238 10.03 16.70 5.77
N GLY A 239 10.86 16.91 4.74
CA GLY A 239 11.42 15.80 3.99
C GLY A 239 10.41 15.06 3.11
N ILE A 240 9.39 15.72 2.57
CA ILE A 240 8.52 15.14 1.53
C ILE A 240 9.07 15.55 0.17
N ALA A 241 9.29 14.58 -0.72
CA ALA A 241 9.73 14.85 -2.08
C ALA A 241 8.66 15.60 -2.87
N ILE A 242 9.05 16.67 -3.55
CA ILE A 242 8.14 17.52 -4.32
C ILE A 242 8.31 17.24 -5.82
N PRO A 243 7.37 16.55 -6.49
CA PRO A 243 7.51 16.20 -7.90
C PRO A 243 7.64 17.44 -8.81
N PRO A 244 8.49 17.42 -9.85
CA PRO A 244 8.64 18.51 -10.84
C PRO A 244 7.37 18.74 -11.63
N GLY A 245 6.55 17.70 -11.84
CA GLY A 245 5.22 17.86 -12.44
C GLY A 245 4.34 18.86 -11.68
N LEU A 246 4.52 18.94 -10.35
CA LEU A 246 3.89 19.96 -9.51
C LEU A 246 4.53 21.35 -9.69
N LEU A 247 5.84 21.49 -9.92
CA LEU A 247 6.50 22.80 -9.89
C LEU A 247 6.84 23.42 -11.25
N GLU A 248 6.97 22.61 -12.30
CA GLU A 248 7.54 23.05 -13.58
C GLU A 248 6.54 23.02 -14.75
N SER A 249 5.40 22.35 -14.61
CA SER A 249 4.43 22.35 -15.71
C SER A 249 3.62 23.66 -15.69
N ARG A 250 3.75 24.45 -16.76
CA ARG A 250 2.96 25.69 -16.96
C ARG A 250 1.46 25.46 -16.82
N GLY A 251 0.99 24.23 -17.10
CA GLY A 251 -0.40 23.82 -16.91
C GLY A 251 -0.79 23.72 -15.44
N TRP A 252 0.11 23.27 -14.57
CA TRP A 252 -0.21 23.00 -13.17
C TRP A 252 -0.31 24.25 -12.30
N GLY A 253 0.51 25.27 -12.56
CA GLY A 253 0.36 26.59 -11.93
C GLY A 253 -0.98 27.28 -12.23
N ASN A 254 -1.62 26.94 -13.35
CA ASN A 254 -2.99 27.36 -13.65
C ASN A 254 -4.02 26.38 -13.10
N PHE A 255 -3.67 25.09 -13.04
CA PHE A 255 -4.55 24.03 -12.58
C PHE A 255 -4.89 24.14 -11.10
N ILE A 256 -3.92 24.42 -10.22
CA ILE A 256 -4.18 24.52 -8.77
C ILE A 256 -5.17 25.64 -8.43
N PRO A 257 -4.95 26.92 -8.82
CA PRO A 257 -5.95 27.96 -8.59
C PRO A 257 -7.33 27.63 -9.19
N PHE A 258 -7.35 26.97 -10.36
CA PHE A 258 -8.57 26.53 -11.00
C PHE A 258 -9.33 25.48 -10.18
N ILE A 259 -8.66 24.41 -9.72
CA ILE A 259 -9.31 23.40 -8.89
C ILE A 259 -9.69 23.97 -7.52
N THR A 260 -8.86 24.81 -6.90
CA THR A 260 -9.18 25.49 -5.64
C THR A 260 -10.44 26.34 -5.78
N ALA A 261 -10.56 27.10 -6.88
CA ALA A 261 -11.75 27.90 -7.17
C ALA A 261 -12.99 27.04 -7.41
N ILE A 262 -12.86 25.89 -8.07
CA ILE A 262 -13.96 24.93 -8.26
C ILE A 262 -14.44 24.34 -6.94
N GLY A 263 -13.53 24.12 -5.99
CA GLY A 263 -13.86 23.61 -4.67
C GLY A 263 -14.14 24.68 -3.63
N ASP A 264 -14.45 25.92 -4.02
CA ASP A 264 -14.75 27.04 -3.11
C ASP A 264 -13.65 27.29 -2.05
N GLY A 265 -12.39 27.11 -2.44
CA GLY A 265 -11.21 27.21 -1.55
C GLY A 265 -10.65 25.88 -1.09
N ASP A 266 -11.39 24.78 -1.26
CA ASP A 266 -10.94 23.42 -0.95
C ASP A 266 -10.40 22.71 -2.20
N VAL A 267 -9.08 22.46 -2.21
CA VAL A 267 -8.38 21.79 -3.32
C VAL A 267 -8.87 20.36 -3.55
N GLU A 268 -9.23 19.65 -2.50
CA GLU A 268 -9.66 18.25 -2.56
C GLU A 268 -11.07 18.15 -3.15
N ALA A 269 -11.99 18.98 -2.66
CA ALA A 269 -13.33 19.10 -3.23
C ALA A 269 -13.29 19.55 -4.70
N GLY A 270 -12.36 20.45 -5.03
CA GLY A 270 -12.07 20.88 -6.39
C GLY A 270 -11.60 19.73 -7.29
N CYS A 271 -10.58 19.00 -6.85
CA CYS A 271 -10.08 17.79 -7.52
C CYS A 271 -11.18 16.76 -7.75
N GLU A 272 -11.96 16.44 -6.72
CA GLU A 272 -13.07 15.49 -6.81
C GLU A 272 -14.09 15.94 -7.86
N THR A 273 -14.44 17.22 -7.86
CA THR A 273 -15.37 17.80 -8.83
C THR A 273 -14.83 17.73 -10.26
N VAL A 274 -13.57 18.11 -10.48
CA VAL A 274 -12.91 18.02 -11.79
C VAL A 274 -12.82 16.58 -12.27
N LEU A 275 -12.43 15.64 -11.41
CA LEU A 275 -12.36 14.22 -11.73
C LEU A 275 -13.74 13.67 -12.09
N LYS A 276 -14.76 13.99 -11.31
CA LYS A 276 -16.15 13.58 -11.57
C LYS A 276 -16.65 14.13 -12.91
N GLN A 277 -16.38 15.39 -13.23
CA GLN A 277 -16.76 15.99 -14.51
C GLN A 277 -15.96 15.38 -15.69
N ALA A 278 -14.66 15.15 -15.51
CA ALA A 278 -13.83 14.51 -16.52
C ALA A 278 -14.33 13.09 -16.83
N ILE A 279 -14.60 12.30 -15.79
CA ILE A 279 -15.21 10.97 -15.94
C ILE A 279 -16.58 11.09 -16.62
N GLN A 280 -17.47 11.99 -16.17
CA GLN A 280 -18.80 12.16 -16.78
C GLN A 280 -18.76 12.57 -18.26
N SER A 281 -17.74 13.33 -18.68
CA SER A 281 -17.61 13.76 -20.08
C SER A 281 -17.00 12.70 -21.00
N VAL A 282 -16.07 11.88 -20.48
CA VAL A 282 -15.33 10.89 -21.27
C VAL A 282 -15.97 9.50 -21.20
N ALA A 283 -16.43 9.09 -20.02
CA ALA A 283 -16.93 7.74 -19.76
C ALA A 283 -18.04 7.30 -20.72
N PRO A 284 -19.09 8.11 -21.01
CA PRO A 284 -20.18 7.66 -21.87
C PRO A 284 -19.70 7.27 -23.28
N GLN A 285 -18.74 8.01 -23.84
CA GLN A 285 -18.21 7.74 -25.17
C GLN A 285 -17.35 6.48 -25.19
N GLU A 286 -16.48 6.31 -24.19
CA GLU A 286 -15.60 5.16 -24.11
C GLU A 286 -16.35 3.87 -23.76
N ILE A 287 -17.39 3.95 -22.92
CA ILE A 287 -18.30 2.83 -22.63
C ILE A 287 -19.11 2.45 -23.87
N ALA A 288 -19.65 3.42 -24.62
CA ALA A 288 -20.40 3.14 -25.84
C ALA A 288 -19.54 2.50 -26.94
N ARG A 289 -18.23 2.74 -26.94
CA ARG A 289 -17.27 2.12 -27.87
C ARG A 289 -16.81 0.75 -27.40
N ALA A 290 -16.90 0.45 -26.11
CA ALA A 290 -16.44 -0.81 -25.56
C ALA A 290 -17.33 -1.97 -26.01
N SER A 291 -16.70 -3.08 -26.39
CA SER A 291 -17.43 -4.30 -26.71
C SER A 291 -18.03 -4.92 -25.44
N TRP A 292 -19.07 -5.72 -25.60
CA TRP A 292 -19.66 -6.44 -24.47
C TRP A 292 -18.64 -7.31 -23.70
N PRO A 293 -17.75 -8.09 -24.35
CA PRO A 293 -16.68 -8.80 -23.64
C PRO A 293 -15.82 -7.91 -22.75
N VAL A 294 -15.50 -6.68 -23.17
CA VAL A 294 -14.71 -5.72 -22.38
C VAL A 294 -15.49 -5.28 -21.15
N LEU A 295 -16.74 -4.87 -21.33
CA LEU A 295 -17.62 -4.44 -20.23
C LEU A 295 -17.86 -5.57 -19.22
N ARG A 296 -18.17 -6.78 -19.71
CA ARG A 296 -18.37 -7.99 -18.91
C ARG A 296 -17.11 -8.36 -18.12
N THR A 297 -15.94 -8.31 -18.74
CA THR A 297 -14.65 -8.58 -18.07
C THR A 297 -14.41 -7.59 -16.92
N MET A 298 -14.68 -6.30 -17.15
CA MET A 298 -14.56 -5.29 -16.09
C MET A 298 -15.54 -5.56 -14.95
N LEU A 299 -16.81 -5.81 -15.26
CA LEU A 299 -17.86 -6.05 -14.26
C LEU A 299 -17.59 -7.27 -13.40
N LEU A 300 -17.11 -8.35 -14.01
CA LEU A 300 -16.76 -9.56 -13.28
C LEU A 300 -15.52 -9.33 -12.39
N ALA A 301 -14.56 -8.51 -12.82
CA ALA A 301 -13.38 -8.17 -12.05
C ALA A 301 -13.64 -7.19 -10.89
N VAL A 302 -14.82 -6.57 -10.85
CA VAL A 302 -15.20 -5.57 -9.86
C VAL A 302 -15.96 -6.24 -8.72
N ASN A 303 -15.48 -6.04 -7.49
CA ASN A 303 -16.28 -6.35 -6.33
C ASN A 303 -17.44 -5.34 -6.25
N GLN A 304 -18.67 -5.80 -6.48
CA GLN A 304 -19.84 -4.91 -6.58
C GLN A 304 -20.07 -4.09 -5.29
N THR A 305 -19.64 -4.61 -4.14
CA THR A 305 -19.76 -3.91 -2.85
C THR A 305 -18.73 -2.80 -2.67
N GLU A 306 -17.58 -2.89 -3.35
CA GLU A 306 -16.48 -1.92 -3.23
C GLU A 306 -16.56 -0.79 -4.27
N TYR A 307 -17.25 -1.02 -5.41
CA TYR A 307 -17.28 -0.05 -6.52
C TYR A 307 -18.67 0.15 -7.15
N PRO A 308 -19.69 0.58 -6.37
CA PRO A 308 -21.05 0.78 -6.88
C PRO A 308 -21.15 1.86 -7.97
N GLU A 309 -20.31 2.89 -7.91
CA GLU A 309 -20.31 3.99 -8.89
C GLU A 309 -19.85 3.55 -10.29
N LEU A 310 -18.95 2.56 -10.37
CA LEU A 310 -18.48 2.03 -11.65
C LEU A 310 -19.61 1.28 -12.40
N ILE A 311 -20.42 0.52 -11.66
CA ILE A 311 -21.60 -0.18 -12.20
C ILE A 311 -22.63 0.83 -12.71
N LYS A 312 -22.83 1.92 -11.96
CA LYS A 312 -23.74 3.01 -12.35
C LYS A 312 -23.25 3.72 -13.61
N LEU A 313 -21.95 4.01 -13.71
CA LEU A 313 -21.33 4.63 -14.88
C LEU A 313 -21.47 3.76 -16.14
N MET A 314 -21.37 2.44 -16.02
CA MET A 314 -21.51 1.50 -17.14
C MET A 314 -22.90 1.48 -17.78
N GLY A 315 -23.92 2.05 -17.14
CA GLY A 315 -25.24 2.23 -17.76
C GLY A 315 -25.90 0.92 -18.20
N LEU A 316 -25.66 -0.17 -17.45
CA LEU A 316 -26.13 -1.50 -17.83
C LEU A 316 -27.66 -1.57 -17.86
N SER A 317 -28.18 -2.20 -18.91
CA SER A 317 -29.58 -2.63 -18.97
C SER A 317 -29.89 -3.67 -17.89
N ASP A 318 -31.16 -3.81 -17.53
CA ASP A 318 -31.60 -4.78 -16.50
C ASP A 318 -31.20 -6.21 -16.86
N VAL A 319 -31.29 -6.57 -18.14
CA VAL A 319 -30.86 -7.88 -18.67
C VAL A 319 -29.36 -8.09 -18.45
N GLN A 320 -28.53 -7.09 -18.73
CA GLN A 320 -27.08 -7.19 -18.50
C GLN A 320 -26.74 -7.29 -17.01
N ARG A 321 -27.47 -6.59 -16.15
CA ARG A 321 -27.29 -6.69 -14.69
C ARG A 321 -27.63 -8.09 -14.18
N GLU A 322 -28.71 -8.68 -14.67
CA GLU A 322 -29.12 -10.04 -14.32
C GLU A 322 -28.11 -11.09 -14.80
N ILE A 323 -27.59 -10.94 -16.02
CA ILE A 323 -26.52 -11.80 -16.57
C ILE A 323 -25.28 -11.75 -15.67
N ILE A 324 -24.80 -10.55 -15.32
CA ILE A 324 -23.62 -10.38 -14.47
C ILE A 324 -23.84 -10.94 -13.06
N ALA A 325 -25.00 -10.68 -12.45
CA ALA A 325 -25.33 -11.22 -11.14
C ALA A 325 -25.31 -12.75 -11.16
N THR A 326 -25.96 -13.35 -12.17
CA THR A 326 -25.99 -14.81 -12.36
C THR A 326 -24.59 -15.39 -12.56
N GLU A 327 -23.73 -14.70 -13.30
CA GLU A 327 -22.35 -15.12 -13.52
C GLU A 327 -21.50 -15.00 -12.27
N GLN A 328 -21.59 -13.89 -11.54
CA GLN A 328 -20.86 -13.72 -10.28
C GLN A 328 -21.28 -14.78 -9.26
N ASP A 329 -22.57 -15.08 -9.16
CA ASP A 329 -23.08 -16.18 -8.34
C ASP A 329 -22.47 -17.52 -8.76
N LYS A 330 -22.39 -17.80 -10.07
CA LYS A 330 -21.74 -19.03 -10.58
C LYS A 330 -20.24 -19.04 -10.32
N LEU A 331 -19.57 -17.89 -10.35
CA LEU A 331 -18.13 -17.75 -10.23
C LEU A 331 -17.64 -17.66 -8.77
N GLY A 332 -18.55 -17.48 -7.81
CA GLY A 332 -18.28 -17.33 -6.38
C GLY A 332 -17.34 -18.35 -5.77
N ILE A 333 -16.69 -17.96 -4.67
CA ILE A 333 -15.79 -18.83 -3.90
C ILE A 333 -16.63 -19.99 -3.33
N GLY A 334 -16.22 -21.24 -3.61
CA GLY A 334 -16.90 -22.44 -3.13
C GLY A 334 -17.99 -23.02 -4.05
N THR A 335 -18.27 -22.40 -5.20
CA THR A 335 -19.20 -23.01 -6.17
C THR A 335 -18.53 -24.14 -6.95
N PRO A 336 -19.19 -25.31 -7.11
CA PRO A 336 -18.66 -26.44 -7.89
C PRO A 336 -18.76 -26.21 -9.41
N ASN A 337 -19.37 -25.11 -9.85
CA ASN A 337 -19.60 -24.83 -11.25
C ASN A 337 -18.35 -24.23 -11.91
N ALA A 338 -17.97 -24.80 -13.05
CA ALA A 338 -16.96 -24.19 -13.91
C ALA A 338 -17.50 -22.85 -14.45
N PRO A 339 -16.63 -21.84 -14.62
CA PRO A 339 -16.92 -20.76 -15.55
C PRO A 339 -17.32 -21.34 -16.91
N ASP A 340 -18.33 -20.76 -17.55
CA ASP A 340 -18.78 -21.20 -18.87
C ASP A 340 -17.63 -21.14 -19.89
N ALA A 341 -17.46 -22.17 -20.71
CA ALA A 341 -16.43 -22.20 -21.75
C ALA A 341 -16.60 -21.03 -22.75
N SER A 342 -17.84 -20.62 -23.02
CA SER A 342 -18.15 -19.44 -23.83
C SER A 342 -17.65 -18.15 -23.18
N LEU A 343 -17.77 -18.02 -21.85
CA LEU A 343 -17.23 -16.89 -21.09
C LEU A 343 -15.69 -16.88 -21.13
N MET A 344 -15.05 -18.04 -21.00
CA MET A 344 -13.58 -18.11 -21.06
C MET A 344 -13.03 -17.70 -22.43
N ALA A 345 -13.75 -18.00 -23.52
CA ALA A 345 -13.37 -17.63 -24.87
C ALA A 345 -13.39 -16.10 -25.10
N GLU A 346 -14.22 -15.36 -24.36
CA GLU A 346 -14.30 -13.90 -24.44
C GLU A 346 -13.07 -13.20 -23.80
N PHE A 347 -12.37 -13.88 -22.89
CA PHE A 347 -11.20 -13.34 -22.18
C PHE A 347 -9.90 -13.46 -22.97
N THR A 348 -9.87 -12.82 -24.15
CA THR A 348 -8.66 -12.67 -24.96
C THR A 348 -7.70 -11.64 -24.36
N ASP A 349 -6.43 -11.69 -24.74
CA ASP A 349 -5.44 -10.68 -24.29
C ASP A 349 -5.82 -9.25 -24.72
N GLU A 350 -6.53 -9.12 -25.85
CA GLU A 350 -7.07 -7.85 -26.33
C GLU A 350 -8.20 -7.37 -25.43
N THR A 351 -9.19 -8.22 -25.12
CA THR A 351 -10.28 -7.89 -24.19
C THR A 351 -9.74 -7.45 -22.82
N ILE A 352 -8.74 -8.17 -22.30
CA ILE A 352 -8.11 -7.85 -20.99
C ILE A 352 -7.39 -6.50 -21.05
N ARG A 353 -6.68 -6.21 -22.15
CA ARG A 353 -5.97 -4.94 -22.34
C ARG A 353 -6.94 -3.77 -22.43
N ASP A 354 -8.01 -3.93 -23.20
CA ASP A 354 -9.02 -2.89 -23.40
C ASP A 354 -9.84 -2.65 -22.14
N ALA A 355 -10.16 -3.71 -21.39
CA ALA A 355 -10.78 -3.60 -20.07
C ALA A 355 -9.90 -2.84 -19.08
N LYS A 356 -8.57 -3.08 -19.07
CA LYS A 356 -7.63 -2.31 -18.24
C LYS A 356 -7.56 -0.84 -18.64
N ARG A 357 -7.52 -0.56 -19.94
CA ARG A 357 -7.53 0.81 -20.46
C ARG A 357 -8.80 1.54 -20.06
N LEU A 358 -9.96 0.91 -20.25
CA LEU A 358 -11.25 1.48 -19.88
C LEU A 358 -11.34 1.70 -18.36
N ALA A 359 -10.89 0.75 -17.54
CA ALA A 359 -10.80 0.93 -16.09
C ALA A 359 -9.94 2.14 -15.70
N ALA A 360 -8.80 2.36 -16.36
CA ALA A 360 -7.95 3.53 -16.11
C ALA A 360 -8.66 4.84 -16.50
N ILE A 361 -9.36 4.88 -17.64
CA ILE A 361 -10.16 6.04 -18.07
C ILE A 361 -11.27 6.36 -17.07
N LEU A 362 -11.89 5.33 -16.49
CA LEU A 362 -12.93 5.47 -15.47
C LEU A 362 -12.38 5.77 -14.06
N GLY A 363 -11.07 6.01 -13.90
CA GLY A 363 -10.46 6.37 -12.62
C GLY A 363 -10.03 5.18 -11.75
N HIS A 364 -10.01 3.96 -12.29
CA HIS A 364 -9.67 2.73 -11.57
C HIS A 364 -8.47 1.98 -12.20
N PRO A 365 -7.28 2.61 -12.34
CA PRO A 365 -6.13 1.99 -13.01
C PRO A 365 -5.55 0.79 -12.24
N ARG A 366 -5.92 0.63 -10.96
CA ARG A 366 -5.45 -0.46 -10.09
C ARG A 366 -6.36 -1.69 -10.10
N LEU A 367 -7.46 -1.66 -10.85
CA LEU A 367 -8.38 -2.80 -10.93
C LEU A 367 -7.63 -4.04 -11.44
N GLN A 368 -7.66 -5.12 -10.66
CA GLN A 368 -6.85 -6.32 -10.85
C GLN A 368 -7.38 -7.27 -11.93
N ILE A 369 -7.80 -6.73 -13.09
CA ILE A 369 -8.48 -7.47 -14.16
C ILE A 369 -7.69 -8.71 -14.61
N TRP A 370 -6.37 -8.57 -14.80
CA TRP A 370 -5.54 -9.69 -15.25
C TRP A 370 -5.46 -10.80 -14.20
N SER A 371 -5.26 -10.45 -12.93
CA SER A 371 -5.19 -11.40 -11.83
C SER A 371 -6.53 -12.12 -11.67
N PHE A 372 -7.64 -11.38 -11.78
CA PHE A 372 -8.99 -11.92 -11.78
C PHE A 372 -9.21 -12.95 -12.90
N VAL A 373 -8.96 -12.56 -14.16
CA VAL A 373 -9.14 -13.47 -15.31
C VAL A 373 -8.21 -14.67 -15.23
N LYS A 374 -6.96 -14.49 -14.77
CA LYS A 374 -6.03 -15.60 -14.55
C LYS A 374 -6.58 -16.60 -13.52
N ASN A 375 -7.15 -16.11 -12.42
CA ASN A 375 -7.76 -16.94 -11.40
C ASN A 375 -8.98 -17.70 -11.95
N LEU A 376 -9.83 -17.02 -12.74
CA LEU A 376 -10.96 -17.67 -13.41
C LEU A 376 -10.54 -18.76 -14.38
N LYS A 377 -9.56 -18.50 -15.25
CA LYS A 377 -8.99 -19.51 -16.17
C LYS A 377 -8.41 -20.69 -15.41
N SER A 378 -7.76 -20.42 -14.27
CA SER A 378 -7.19 -21.47 -13.42
C SER A 378 -8.30 -22.32 -12.79
N LYS A 379 -9.38 -21.71 -12.29
CA LYS A 379 -10.57 -22.40 -11.77
C LYS A 379 -11.29 -23.22 -12.86
N HIS A 380 -11.47 -22.67 -14.06
CA HIS A 380 -12.07 -23.38 -15.18
C HIS A 380 -11.28 -24.63 -15.57
N ASN A 381 -9.96 -24.47 -15.77
CA ASN A 381 -9.08 -25.59 -16.12
C ASN A 381 -9.11 -26.68 -15.04
N LEU A 382 -9.12 -26.26 -13.76
CA LEU A 382 -9.18 -27.17 -12.63
C LEU A 382 -10.47 -28.00 -12.61
N ILE A 383 -11.62 -27.36 -12.80
CA ILE A 383 -12.92 -28.06 -12.80
C ILE A 383 -13.05 -28.94 -14.04
N SER A 384 -12.66 -28.43 -15.21
CA SER A 384 -12.71 -29.20 -16.46
C SER A 384 -11.87 -30.48 -16.36
N ALA A 385 -10.66 -30.40 -15.81
CA ALA A 385 -9.86 -31.61 -15.63
C ALA A 385 -10.39 -32.51 -14.52
N SER A 386 -11.00 -31.96 -13.47
CA SER A 386 -11.68 -32.80 -12.47
C SER A 386 -12.82 -33.60 -13.13
N GLN A 387 -13.58 -32.98 -14.03
CA GLN A 387 -14.61 -33.67 -14.82
C GLN A 387 -14.01 -34.75 -15.74
N ASP A 388 -12.92 -34.43 -16.44
CA ASP A 388 -12.20 -35.41 -17.27
C ASP A 388 -11.67 -36.58 -16.42
N PHE A 389 -11.18 -36.30 -15.20
CA PHE A 389 -10.73 -37.31 -14.26
C PHE A 389 -11.86 -38.25 -13.86
N TYR A 390 -13.00 -37.72 -13.41
CA TYR A 390 -14.16 -38.54 -13.01
C TYR A 390 -14.83 -39.25 -14.19
N ALA A 391 -14.67 -38.77 -15.43
CA ALA A 391 -15.10 -39.52 -16.60
C ALA A 391 -14.27 -40.80 -16.82
N VAL A 392 -12.98 -40.78 -16.47
CA VAL A 392 -12.10 -41.95 -16.51
C VAL A 392 -12.23 -42.81 -15.25
N PHE A 393 -12.46 -42.17 -14.10
CA PHE A 393 -12.57 -42.77 -12.77
C PHE A 393 -13.89 -42.38 -12.08
N PRO A 394 -15.03 -42.96 -12.47
CA PRO A 394 -16.35 -42.58 -11.93
C PRO A 394 -16.47 -42.75 -10.41
N ASP A 395 -15.76 -43.73 -9.84
CA ASP A 395 -15.78 -44.05 -8.41
C ASP A 395 -14.74 -43.24 -7.58
N GLY A 396 -14.00 -42.35 -8.25
CA GLY A 396 -12.93 -41.54 -7.67
C GLY A 396 -11.57 -42.24 -7.68
N ILE A 397 -10.64 -41.76 -6.84
CA ILE A 397 -9.33 -42.38 -6.70
C ILE A 397 -9.50 -43.69 -5.90
N PRO A 398 -8.93 -44.83 -6.36
CA PRO A 398 -8.89 -46.05 -5.57
C PRO A 398 -8.34 -45.79 -4.15
N ILE A 399 -9.06 -46.23 -3.12
CA ILE A 399 -8.78 -45.92 -1.71
C ILE A 399 -7.35 -46.33 -1.29
N ASP A 400 -6.84 -47.42 -1.85
CA ASP A 400 -5.50 -47.94 -1.61
C ASP A 400 -4.38 -47.04 -2.15
N LEU A 401 -4.68 -46.15 -3.10
CA LEU A 401 -3.71 -45.22 -3.69
C LEU A 401 -3.65 -43.88 -2.96
N LEU A 402 -4.70 -43.51 -2.22
CA LEU A 402 -4.82 -42.20 -1.59
C LEU A 402 -3.68 -41.89 -0.60
N PRO A 403 -3.25 -42.82 0.29
CA PRO A 403 -2.14 -42.57 1.20
C PRO A 403 -0.83 -42.30 0.46
N THR A 404 -0.52 -43.09 -0.58
CA THR A 404 0.69 -42.92 -1.40
C THR A 404 0.70 -41.57 -2.12
N LEU A 405 -0.45 -41.13 -2.62
CA LEU A 405 -0.59 -39.83 -3.27
C LEU A 405 -0.46 -38.64 -2.30
N GLN A 406 -0.72 -38.84 -1.01
CA GLN A 406 -0.58 -37.82 0.03
C GLN A 406 0.87 -37.64 0.49
N GLU A 407 1.69 -38.69 0.38
CA GLU A 407 3.10 -38.65 0.79
C GLU A 407 4.02 -38.02 -0.28
N VAL A 408 3.52 -37.79 -1.49
CA VAL A 408 4.33 -37.18 -2.55
C VAL A 408 4.62 -35.72 -2.19
N PRO A 409 5.89 -35.28 -2.16
CA PRO A 409 6.26 -33.89 -1.89
C PRO A 409 5.58 -32.93 -2.87
N LEU A 410 4.91 -31.92 -2.34
CA LEU A 410 4.00 -31.05 -3.09
C LEU A 410 4.66 -29.73 -3.51
N HIS A 411 5.95 -29.75 -3.79
CA HIS A 411 6.65 -28.57 -4.29
C HIS A 411 6.63 -28.54 -5.83
N PHE A 412 6.50 -27.34 -6.39
CA PHE A 412 6.42 -27.10 -7.84
C PHE A 412 7.63 -27.65 -8.62
N GLY A 413 8.75 -27.93 -7.92
CA GLY A 413 9.98 -28.53 -8.45
C GLY A 413 9.97 -30.05 -8.59
N ASP A 414 9.05 -30.76 -7.92
CA ASP A 414 9.10 -32.23 -7.80
C ASP A 414 8.20 -32.95 -8.82
N ARG A 415 7.87 -32.28 -9.95
CA ARG A 415 6.98 -32.80 -11.00
C ARG A 415 7.38 -34.18 -11.51
N LEU A 416 8.69 -34.37 -11.69
CA LEU A 416 9.29 -35.63 -12.13
C LEU A 416 9.13 -36.74 -11.09
N GLN A 417 9.29 -36.40 -9.81
CA GLN A 417 9.11 -37.36 -8.71
C GLN A 417 7.64 -37.78 -8.61
N PHE A 418 6.70 -36.82 -8.68
CA PHE A 418 5.26 -37.12 -8.72
C PHE A 418 4.90 -38.04 -9.89
N LEU A 419 5.38 -37.73 -11.09
CA LEU A 419 5.17 -38.59 -12.27
C LEU A 419 5.74 -40.00 -12.10
N ASN A 420 6.93 -40.13 -11.52
CA ASN A 420 7.54 -41.43 -11.30
C ASN A 420 6.76 -42.24 -10.27
N THR A 421 6.31 -41.63 -9.17
CA THR A 421 5.45 -42.30 -8.18
C THR A 421 4.15 -42.79 -8.81
N ILE A 422 3.50 -41.99 -9.66
CA ILE A 422 2.30 -42.44 -10.39
C ILE A 422 2.60 -43.62 -11.32
N ARG A 423 3.73 -43.58 -12.05
CA ARG A 423 4.15 -44.67 -12.94
C ARG A 423 4.43 -45.97 -12.20
N GLU A 424 5.00 -45.89 -10.99
CA GLU A 424 5.30 -47.03 -10.13
C GLU A 424 4.04 -47.72 -9.58
N LEU A 425 2.91 -47.01 -9.50
CA LEU A 425 1.63 -47.57 -9.07
C LEU A 425 0.97 -48.50 -10.11
N ASP A 426 1.51 -48.59 -11.33
CA ASP A 426 1.06 -49.45 -12.45
C ASP A 426 -0.45 -49.34 -12.78
N GLN A 427 -1.02 -48.14 -12.56
CA GLN A 427 -2.41 -47.85 -12.90
C GLN A 427 -2.48 -47.23 -14.29
N GLY A 428 -2.47 -48.05 -15.34
CA GLY A 428 -2.35 -47.59 -16.74
C GLY A 428 -3.20 -46.37 -17.10
N LYS A 429 -4.48 -46.35 -16.70
CA LYS A 429 -5.40 -45.21 -16.94
C LYS A 429 -5.02 -43.95 -16.17
N LEU A 430 -4.49 -44.09 -14.95
CA LEU A 430 -4.13 -42.96 -14.08
C LEU A 430 -2.84 -42.34 -14.59
N THR A 431 -1.86 -43.18 -14.94
CA THR A 431 -0.60 -42.77 -15.56
C THR A 431 -0.84 -42.04 -16.88
N GLU A 432 -1.74 -42.52 -17.72
CA GLU A 432 -2.10 -41.87 -18.99
C GLU A 432 -2.75 -40.51 -18.76
N TRP A 433 -3.76 -40.44 -17.87
CA TRP A 433 -4.44 -39.18 -17.55
C TRP A 433 -3.49 -38.15 -16.91
N VAL A 434 -2.66 -38.58 -15.95
CA VAL A 434 -1.69 -37.70 -15.28
C VAL A 434 -0.66 -37.21 -16.28
N SER A 435 -0.11 -38.08 -17.13
CA SER A 435 0.86 -37.67 -18.15
C SER A 435 0.27 -36.64 -19.13
N ALA A 436 -1.00 -36.79 -19.53
CA ALA A 436 -1.68 -35.85 -20.41
C ALA A 436 -1.98 -34.48 -19.77
N ASN A 437 -2.00 -34.38 -18.44
CA ASN A 437 -2.43 -33.17 -17.72
C ASN A 437 -1.33 -32.50 -16.89
N ILE A 438 -0.35 -33.24 -16.36
CA ILE A 438 0.69 -32.73 -15.46
C ILE A 438 1.67 -31.77 -16.15
N GLU A 439 1.88 -31.93 -17.47
CA GLU A 439 2.74 -31.07 -18.27
C GLU A 439 2.14 -29.67 -18.50
N LYS A 440 0.82 -29.53 -18.31
CA LYS A 440 0.14 -28.24 -18.39
C LYS A 440 0.64 -27.33 -17.25
N PRO A 441 0.68 -25.99 -17.41
CA PRO A 441 1.17 -25.06 -16.39
C PRO A 441 0.53 -25.21 -15.00
N TYR A 442 -0.63 -25.85 -14.91
CA TYR A 442 -1.43 -26.03 -13.70
C TYR A 442 -1.61 -27.50 -13.27
N GLY A 443 -1.07 -28.46 -14.02
CA GLY A 443 -1.41 -29.89 -13.88
C GLY A 443 -1.15 -30.48 -12.48
N VAL A 444 -0.05 -30.09 -11.84
CA VAL A 444 0.28 -30.50 -10.46
C VAL A 444 -0.73 -29.93 -9.46
N GLY A 445 -1.02 -28.63 -9.54
CA GLY A 445 -2.02 -27.98 -8.69
C GLY A 445 -3.41 -28.57 -8.86
N MET A 446 -3.70 -29.10 -10.05
CA MET A 446 -4.97 -29.77 -10.33
C MET A 446 -5.07 -31.14 -9.67
N MET A 447 -4.03 -31.97 -9.79
CA MET A 447 -3.98 -33.26 -9.08
C MET A 447 -4.11 -33.08 -7.56
N LEU A 448 -3.45 -32.07 -7.02
CA LEU A 448 -3.54 -31.72 -5.62
C LEU A 448 -4.97 -31.44 -5.16
N HIS A 449 -5.69 -30.66 -5.96
CA HIS A 449 -7.08 -30.36 -5.66
C HIS A 449 -7.98 -31.60 -5.76
N ILE A 450 -7.77 -32.47 -6.75
CA ILE A 450 -8.52 -33.73 -6.89
C ILE A 450 -8.29 -34.63 -5.67
N ILE A 451 -7.03 -34.81 -5.22
CA ILE A 451 -6.69 -35.57 -4.03
C ILE A 451 -7.36 -34.97 -2.78
N TYR A 452 -7.35 -33.64 -2.65
CA TYR A 452 -8.02 -32.95 -1.55
C TYR A 452 -9.54 -33.17 -1.56
N MET A 453 -10.18 -33.07 -2.72
CA MET A 453 -11.62 -33.28 -2.89
C MET A 453 -12.02 -34.73 -2.58
N GLU A 454 -11.24 -35.72 -3.03
CA GLU A 454 -11.47 -37.13 -2.75
C GLU A 454 -11.33 -37.46 -1.26
N ARG A 455 -10.36 -36.85 -0.58
CA ARG A 455 -10.24 -36.96 0.87
C ARG A 455 -11.49 -36.42 1.58
N ALA A 456 -11.93 -35.22 1.23
CA ALA A 456 -13.13 -34.61 1.81
C ALA A 456 -14.41 -35.43 1.51
N ARG A 457 -14.45 -36.15 0.37
CA ARG A 457 -15.53 -37.09 0.05
C ARG A 457 -15.52 -38.31 0.97
N LEU A 458 -14.35 -38.93 1.16
CA LEU A 458 -14.20 -40.12 2.01
C LEU A 458 -14.43 -39.81 3.48
N GLU A 459 -13.99 -38.64 3.97
CA GLU A 459 -14.28 -38.18 5.33
C GLU A 459 -15.78 -38.03 5.58
N ARG A 460 -16.53 -37.48 4.60
CA ARG A 460 -18.01 -37.40 4.68
C ARG A 460 -18.67 -38.78 4.70
N VAL A 461 -18.27 -39.68 3.81
CA VAL A 461 -18.79 -41.07 3.78
C VAL A 461 -18.49 -41.80 5.09
N ALA A 462 -17.32 -41.57 5.69
CA ALA A 462 -16.95 -42.16 6.97
C ALA A 462 -17.80 -41.59 8.12
N GLN A 463 -18.08 -40.28 8.11
CA GLN A 463 -18.95 -39.63 9.08
C GLN A 463 -20.39 -40.15 8.97
N ASP A 464 -20.95 -40.22 7.75
CA ASP A 464 -22.31 -40.72 7.52
C ASP A 464 -22.48 -42.18 8.01
N ARG A 465 -21.47 -43.03 7.78
CA ARG A 465 -21.45 -44.41 8.28
C ARG A 465 -21.32 -44.53 9.80
N GLN A 466 -20.73 -43.55 10.47
CA GLN A 466 -20.67 -43.50 11.94
C GLN A 466 -21.99 -43.02 12.55
N GLU A 467 -22.79 -42.25 11.80
CA GLU A 467 -24.10 -41.75 12.20
C GLU A 467 -25.24 -42.75 11.93
N GLU A 468 -25.11 -43.64 10.92
CA GLU A 468 -26.07 -44.73 10.63
C GLU A 468 -26.40 -45.69 11.80
N PRO A 469 -25.45 -46.17 12.64
CA PRO A 469 -25.77 -47.07 13.74
C PRO A 469 -26.57 -46.43 14.89
N ALA A 470 -26.72 -45.11 14.94
CA ALA A 470 -27.50 -44.42 15.97
C ALA A 470 -29.01 -44.35 15.67
N LEU A 471 -29.43 -44.59 14.42
CA LEU A 471 -30.83 -44.54 13.97
C LEU A 471 -31.50 -45.93 13.82
N GLN A 472 -30.75 -47.02 14.03
CA GLN A 472 -31.25 -48.40 13.93
C GLN A 472 -31.26 -49.14 15.27
N GLN A 473 -31.33 -48.42 16.40
CA GLN A 473 -31.71 -49.02 17.69
C GLN A 473 -33.18 -48.65 17.99
N PRO A 474 -34.11 -49.62 18.10
CA PRO A 474 -35.51 -49.37 18.44
C PRO A 474 -35.69 -48.84 19.87
#